data_AF-C5Y243-F1
#
_entry.id   AF-C5Y243-F1
#
_cell.length_a   1.000
_cell.length_b   1.000
_cell.length_c   1.000
_cell.angle_alpha   90.00
_cell.angle_beta   90.00
_cell.angle_gamma   90.00
#
_symmetry.space_group_name_H-M   'P 1'
#
loop_
_entity.id
_entity.type
_entity.pdbx_description
1 polymer ?
#
loop_
_entity_poly.entity_id
_entity_poly.type
_entity_poly.pdbx_seq_one_letter_code
_entity_poly.pdbx_strand_id
1 'polypeptide(L)'
;MWKLTVGEGGSPMLRSTNRFSGRTVWEFDPDLGTPEQRADVEKARRDFSDYRFQRRHSADVLMRMQYAKANPLKLDLPAVKIGENEDVTVEAVLSSLKRAMNHLATLQAHDGHWPGDCSGPLFLLPGLNKDGGWGLHIEGHSTMFGTTLNYVTLRLIGEGPNSGDGAMEKGRNWILERGGAIYTTSWGKFWLTFLFAII
;
A
#
# COMPACT_ATOMS: atom_id res chain seq x y z
N MET A 1 -11.27 -13.09 0.83
CA MET A 1 -9.88 -12.95 0.37
C MET A 1 -9.84 -11.98 -0.80
N TRP A 2 -8.79 -11.16 -0.87
CA TRP A 2 -8.54 -10.28 -2.00
C TRP A 2 -7.97 -11.08 -3.17
N LYS A 3 -8.62 -10.99 -4.33
CA LYS A 3 -8.21 -11.57 -5.61
C LYS A 3 -7.68 -10.46 -6.50
N LEU A 4 -6.59 -10.75 -7.20
CA LEU A 4 -6.01 -9.85 -8.18
C LEU A 4 -6.30 -10.37 -9.59
N THR A 5 -6.94 -9.55 -10.43
CA THR A 5 -7.07 -9.80 -11.87
C THR A 5 -6.22 -8.81 -12.65
N VAL A 6 -5.72 -9.28 -13.80
CA VAL A 6 -4.78 -8.53 -14.66
C VAL A 6 -5.31 -8.51 -16.08
N GLY A 7 -5.26 -7.33 -16.72
CA GLY A 7 -5.59 -7.22 -18.15
C GLY A 7 -7.08 -7.30 -18.48
N GLU A 8 -7.94 -7.38 -17.46
CA GLU A 8 -9.39 -7.45 -17.63
C GLU A 8 -10.01 -6.05 -17.79
N GLY A 9 -11.09 -6.00 -18.57
CA GLY A 9 -11.92 -4.82 -18.80
C GLY A 9 -13.37 -5.24 -19.07
N GLY A 10 -14.26 -4.29 -19.35
CA GLY A 10 -15.65 -4.62 -19.74
C GLY A 10 -16.74 -3.75 -19.15
N SER A 11 -16.41 -2.83 -18.23
CA SER A 11 -17.38 -1.83 -17.79
C SER A 11 -17.55 -0.73 -18.86
N PRO A 12 -18.77 -0.25 -19.13
CA PRO A 12 -19.02 0.88 -20.04
C PRO A 12 -18.26 2.15 -19.65
N MET A 13 -17.92 2.30 -18.37
CA MET A 13 -17.15 3.44 -17.84
C MET A 13 -15.63 3.27 -17.95
N LEU A 14 -15.14 2.10 -18.39
CA LEU A 14 -13.73 1.77 -18.45
C LEU A 14 -13.24 1.77 -19.91
N ARG A 15 -12.39 2.74 -20.27
CA ARG A 15 -11.76 2.82 -21.60
C ARG A 15 -10.25 2.61 -21.49
N SER A 16 -9.65 2.05 -22.55
CA SER A 16 -8.20 1.84 -22.63
C SER A 16 -7.71 1.99 -24.08
N THR A 17 -6.52 2.57 -24.23
CA THR A 17 -5.79 2.66 -25.50
C THR A 17 -4.87 1.46 -25.75
N ASN A 18 -4.65 0.61 -24.73
CA ASN A 18 -3.72 -0.52 -24.76
C ASN A 18 -4.39 -1.86 -24.44
N ARG A 19 -5.72 -1.97 -24.64
CA ARG A 19 -6.52 -3.17 -24.33
C ARG A 19 -6.36 -3.64 -22.88
N PHE A 20 -6.28 -2.69 -21.95
CA PHE A 20 -6.15 -2.91 -20.51
C PHE A 20 -4.87 -3.64 -20.05
N SER A 21 -3.89 -3.86 -20.94
CA SER A 21 -2.62 -4.49 -20.58
C SER A 21 -1.95 -3.73 -19.42
N GLY A 22 -1.46 -4.49 -18.43
CA GLY A 22 -0.87 -3.98 -17.20
C GLY A 22 -1.87 -3.46 -16.15
N ARG A 23 -3.18 -3.42 -16.45
CA ARG A 23 -4.18 -3.01 -15.47
C ARG A 23 -4.39 -4.09 -14.43
N THR A 24 -4.35 -3.70 -13.16
CA THR A 24 -4.65 -4.53 -12.01
C THR A 24 -5.99 -4.13 -11.39
N VAL A 25 -6.81 -5.12 -11.04
CA VAL A 25 -8.06 -4.92 -10.29
C VAL A 25 -8.08 -5.86 -9.09
N TRP A 26 -8.42 -5.30 -7.93
CA TRP A 26 -8.56 -6.05 -6.69
C TRP A 26 -10.04 -6.23 -6.35
N GLU A 27 -10.44 -7.47 -6.14
CA GLU A 27 -11.81 -7.84 -5.76
C GLU A 27 -11.79 -8.62 -4.46
N PHE A 28 -12.72 -8.31 -3.55
CA PHE A 28 -12.87 -9.08 -2.32
C PHE A 28 -13.95 -10.14 -2.48
N ASP A 29 -13.58 -11.40 -2.25
CA ASP A 29 -14.50 -12.54 -2.24
C ASP A 29 -14.36 -13.29 -0.89
N PRO A 30 -15.38 -13.27 -0.01
CA PRO A 30 -15.29 -13.89 1.32
C PRO A 30 -15.04 -15.40 1.28
N ASP A 31 -15.49 -16.10 0.24
CA ASP A 31 -15.46 -17.55 0.13
C ASP A 31 -14.18 -18.07 -0.56
N LEU A 32 -13.40 -17.16 -1.16
CA LEU A 32 -12.19 -17.51 -1.90
C LEU A 32 -11.05 -18.00 -0.98
N GLY A 33 -10.35 -19.04 -1.44
CA GLY A 33 -9.11 -19.59 -0.88
C GLY A 33 -9.31 -20.77 0.09
N THR A 34 -8.22 -21.46 0.41
CA THR A 34 -8.23 -22.49 1.46
C THR A 34 -8.17 -21.86 2.86
N PRO A 35 -8.51 -22.58 3.95
CA PRO A 35 -8.32 -22.09 5.31
C PRO A 35 -6.91 -21.60 5.59
N GLU A 36 -5.89 -22.29 5.07
CA GLU A 36 -4.47 -21.93 5.23
C GLU A 36 -4.15 -20.62 4.51
N GLN A 37 -4.61 -20.47 3.26
CA GLN A 37 -4.41 -19.23 2.51
C GLN A 37 -5.10 -18.03 3.17
N ARG A 38 -6.30 -18.23 3.74
CA ARG A 38 -6.98 -17.20 4.53
C ARG A 38 -6.21 -16.86 5.80
N ALA A 39 -5.62 -17.86 6.46
CA ALA A 39 -4.78 -17.66 7.63
C ALA A 39 -3.49 -16.87 7.31
N ASP A 40 -2.87 -17.10 6.15
CA ASP A 40 -1.70 -16.34 5.70
C ASP A 40 -2.02 -14.87 5.42
N VAL A 41 -3.17 -14.60 4.78
CA VAL A 41 -3.66 -13.24 4.55
C VAL A 41 -3.95 -12.53 5.87
N GLU A 42 -4.61 -13.22 6.79
CA GLU A 42 -4.90 -12.66 8.12
C GLU A 42 -3.63 -12.43 8.94
N LYS A 43 -2.63 -13.31 8.81
CA LYS A 43 -1.31 -13.10 9.39
C LYS A 43 -0.66 -11.83 8.83
N ALA A 44 -0.67 -11.63 7.51
CA ALA A 44 -0.12 -10.43 6.89
C ALA A 44 -0.83 -9.15 7.39
N ARG A 45 -2.15 -9.20 7.58
CA ARG A 45 -2.94 -8.09 8.13
C ARG A 45 -2.55 -7.77 9.59
N ARG A 46 -2.38 -8.79 10.43
CA ARG A 46 -1.92 -8.63 11.81
C ARG A 46 -0.50 -8.07 11.88
N ASP A 47 0.43 -8.65 11.11
CA ASP A 47 1.81 -8.19 11.04
C ASP A 47 1.87 -6.70 10.62
N PHE A 48 1.10 -6.30 9.60
CA PHE A 48 0.99 -4.88 9.24
C PHE A 48 0.49 -4.04 10.43
N SER A 49 -0.57 -4.49 11.10
CA SER A 49 -1.13 -3.78 12.24
C SER A 49 -0.11 -3.61 13.37
N ASP A 50 0.61 -4.66 13.75
CA ASP A 50 1.56 -4.65 14.86
C ASP A 50 2.80 -3.79 14.57
N TYR A 51 3.25 -3.78 13.30
CA TYR A 51 4.47 -3.11 12.89
C TYR A 51 4.27 -1.80 12.14
N ARG A 52 3.04 -1.32 11.89
CA ARG A 52 2.73 -0.13 11.05
C ARG A 52 3.50 1.15 11.41
N PHE A 53 3.90 1.31 12.67
CA PHE A 53 4.65 2.47 13.13
C PHE A 53 6.18 2.32 13.03
N GLN A 54 6.66 1.11 12.76
CA GLN A 54 8.07 0.76 12.55
C GLN A 54 8.35 0.55 11.06
N ARG A 55 7.39 -0.05 10.36
CA ARG A 55 7.39 -0.32 8.92
C ARG A 55 6.15 0.33 8.33
N ARG A 56 6.34 1.52 7.74
CA ARG A 56 5.23 2.33 7.21
C ARG A 56 4.70 1.81 5.87
N HIS A 57 5.50 1.01 5.18
CA HIS A 57 5.16 0.43 3.87
C HIS A 57 4.43 -0.91 4.03
N SER A 58 3.47 -1.18 3.15
CA SER A 58 2.76 -2.46 3.07
C SER A 58 3.64 -3.62 2.56
N ALA A 59 4.78 -3.28 1.94
CA ALA A 59 5.74 -4.18 1.30
C ALA A 59 5.13 -5.11 0.23
N ASP A 60 3.96 -4.75 -0.30
CA ASP A 60 3.22 -5.49 -1.33
C ASP A 60 2.94 -6.95 -0.97
N VAL A 61 2.86 -7.27 0.32
CA VAL A 61 2.83 -8.67 0.79
C VAL A 61 1.68 -9.45 0.16
N LEU A 62 0.47 -8.87 0.15
CA LEU A 62 -0.70 -9.52 -0.47
C LEU A 62 -0.54 -9.70 -1.98
N MET A 63 0.03 -8.72 -2.68
CA MET A 63 0.32 -8.81 -4.11
C MET A 63 1.33 -9.91 -4.40
N ARG A 64 2.46 -9.94 -3.68
CA ARG A 64 3.51 -10.95 -3.82
C ARG A 64 2.97 -12.36 -3.56
N MET A 65 2.06 -12.53 -2.59
CA MET A 65 1.38 -13.81 -2.35
C MET A 65 0.57 -14.28 -3.57
N GLN A 66 -0.16 -13.39 -4.25
CA GLN A 66 -0.94 -13.74 -5.44
C GLN A 66 -0.05 -14.14 -6.62
N TYR A 67 1.01 -13.37 -6.90
CA TYR A 67 1.92 -13.67 -8.01
C TYR A 67 2.80 -14.89 -7.77
N ALA A 68 3.31 -15.08 -6.54
CA ALA A 68 4.07 -16.28 -6.21
C ALA A 68 3.24 -17.56 -6.39
N LYS A 69 1.93 -17.50 -6.15
CA LYS A 69 1.00 -18.60 -6.43
C LYS A 69 0.79 -18.81 -7.93
N ALA A 70 0.67 -17.73 -8.72
CA ALA A 70 0.45 -17.80 -10.15
C ALA A 70 1.69 -18.22 -10.95
N ASN A 71 2.89 -17.90 -10.44
CA ASN A 71 4.17 -18.21 -11.08
C ASN A 71 5.13 -18.92 -10.09
N PRO A 72 4.90 -20.23 -9.83
CA PRO A 72 5.71 -20.99 -8.88
C PRO A 72 7.08 -21.33 -9.50
N LEU A 73 8.08 -20.48 -9.27
CA LEU A 73 9.49 -20.81 -9.57
C LEU A 73 10.18 -21.43 -8.36
N LYS A 74 10.99 -22.45 -8.60
CA LYS A 74 11.82 -23.07 -7.57
C LYS A 74 12.99 -22.13 -7.22
N LEU A 75 12.85 -21.38 -6.14
CA LEU A 75 13.87 -20.45 -5.62
C LEU A 75 14.96 -21.16 -4.78
N ASP A 76 15.48 -22.29 -5.28
CA ASP A 76 16.48 -23.11 -4.57
C ASP A 76 17.89 -22.63 -4.92
N LEU A 77 18.15 -21.35 -4.68
CA LEU A 77 19.46 -20.74 -4.85
C LEU A 77 20.02 -20.33 -3.48
N PRO A 78 21.23 -20.79 -3.11
CA PRO A 78 21.79 -20.53 -1.81
C PRO A 78 21.99 -19.02 -1.61
N ALA A 79 21.62 -18.54 -0.42
CA ALA A 79 21.90 -17.17 -0.03
C ALA A 79 23.39 -17.04 0.32
N VAL A 80 24.14 -16.30 -0.49
CA VAL A 80 25.52 -15.95 -0.17
C VAL A 80 25.51 -14.78 0.81
N LYS A 81 26.12 -14.98 1.98
CA LYS A 81 26.40 -13.92 2.95
C LYS A 81 27.90 -13.68 2.94
N ILE A 82 28.29 -12.42 2.79
CA ILE A 82 29.68 -11.97 2.83
C ILE A 82 29.85 -11.21 4.15
N GLY A 83 30.88 -11.54 4.92
CA GLY A 83 31.22 -10.82 6.16
C GLY A 83 31.76 -9.41 5.89
N GLU A 84 31.79 -8.54 6.92
CA GLU A 84 32.25 -7.15 6.77
C GLU A 84 33.69 -7.01 6.22
N ASN A 85 34.53 -8.03 6.42
CA ASN A 85 35.94 -8.04 5.99
C ASN A 85 36.26 -9.15 4.97
N GLU A 86 35.25 -9.72 4.32
CA GLU A 86 35.44 -10.74 3.27
C GLU A 86 35.45 -10.10 1.88
N ASP A 87 36.31 -10.60 1.00
CA ASP A 87 36.37 -10.14 -0.38
C ASP A 87 35.10 -10.52 -1.16
N VAL A 88 34.57 -9.57 -1.93
CA VAL A 88 33.45 -9.82 -2.83
C VAL A 88 33.93 -10.58 -4.06
N THR A 89 33.54 -11.85 -4.18
CA THR A 89 33.87 -12.70 -5.33
C THR A 89 32.87 -12.54 -6.47
N VAL A 90 33.31 -12.79 -7.70
CA VAL A 90 32.43 -12.80 -8.89
C VAL A 90 31.33 -13.85 -8.73
N GLU A 91 31.65 -15.01 -8.15
CA GLU A 91 30.72 -16.10 -7.88
C GLU A 91 29.62 -15.66 -6.92
N ALA A 92 29.97 -14.92 -5.86
CA ALA A 92 29.01 -14.39 -4.90
C ALA A 92 28.05 -13.39 -5.54
N VAL A 93 28.58 -12.51 -6.41
CA VAL A 93 27.78 -11.55 -7.18
C VAL A 93 26.84 -12.28 -8.14
N LEU A 94 27.35 -13.23 -8.93
CA LEU A 94 26.56 -14.00 -9.89
C LEU A 94 25.47 -14.84 -9.22
N SER A 95 25.78 -15.46 -8.08
CA SER A 95 24.79 -16.21 -7.28
C SER A 95 23.68 -15.29 -6.78
N SER A 96 24.04 -14.14 -6.22
CA SER A 96 23.10 -13.13 -5.74
C SER A 96 22.22 -12.56 -6.85
N LEU A 97 22.81 -12.26 -8.02
CA LEU A 97 22.09 -11.77 -9.19
C LEU A 97 21.11 -12.82 -9.71
N LYS A 98 21.54 -14.08 -9.87
CA LYS A 98 20.64 -15.18 -10.27
C LYS A 98 19.47 -15.32 -9.30
N ARG A 99 19.72 -15.21 -8.00
CA ARG A 99 18.66 -15.27 -6.98
C ARG A 99 17.69 -14.10 -7.11
N ALA A 100 18.20 -12.88 -7.30
CA ALA A 100 17.37 -11.69 -7.50
C ALA A 100 16.53 -11.78 -8.78
N MET A 101 17.13 -12.19 -9.91
CA MET A 101 16.42 -12.35 -11.17
C MET A 101 15.32 -13.42 -11.10
N ASN A 102 15.60 -14.56 -10.46
CA ASN A 102 14.57 -15.59 -10.26
C ASN A 102 13.43 -15.10 -9.36
N HIS A 103 13.76 -14.34 -8.32
CA HIS A 103 12.73 -13.73 -7.46
C HIS A 103 11.92 -12.66 -8.21
N LEU A 104 12.54 -11.86 -9.07
CA LEU A 104 11.82 -10.87 -9.87
C LEU A 104 10.92 -11.55 -10.92
N ALA A 105 11.38 -12.66 -11.49
CA ALA A 105 10.60 -13.43 -12.46
C ALA A 105 9.29 -13.98 -11.86
N THR A 106 9.25 -14.36 -10.58
CA THR A 106 7.99 -14.82 -9.94
C THR A 106 6.93 -13.73 -9.85
N LEU A 107 7.31 -12.45 -9.99
CA LEU A 107 6.39 -11.32 -9.97
C LEU A 107 5.88 -10.95 -11.37
N GLN A 108 6.41 -11.54 -12.45
CA GLN A 108 5.93 -11.24 -13.80
C GLN A 108 4.49 -11.73 -13.97
N ALA A 109 3.60 -10.83 -14.39
CA ALA A 109 2.23 -11.17 -14.72
C ALA A 109 2.13 -11.92 -16.05
N HIS A 110 1.01 -12.60 -16.29
CA HIS A 110 0.81 -13.42 -17.49
C HIS A 110 0.78 -12.61 -18.80
N ASP A 111 0.46 -11.31 -18.74
CA ASP A 111 0.52 -10.38 -19.87
C ASP A 111 1.90 -9.69 -20.02
N GLY A 112 2.88 -10.13 -19.22
CA GLY A 112 4.28 -9.72 -19.30
C GLY A 112 4.65 -8.49 -18.48
N HIS A 113 3.70 -7.79 -17.85
CA HIS A 113 4.02 -6.62 -17.01
C HIS A 113 4.59 -7.02 -15.65
N TRP A 114 5.29 -6.09 -15.00
CA TRP A 114 5.68 -6.21 -13.59
C TRP A 114 4.79 -5.30 -12.73
N PRO A 115 4.00 -5.88 -11.82
CA PRO A 115 3.15 -5.14 -10.90
C PRO A 115 4.04 -4.55 -9.80
N GLY A 116 3.65 -3.38 -9.31
CA GLY A 116 4.28 -2.75 -8.17
C GLY A 116 3.34 -1.75 -7.55
N ASP A 117 3.39 -1.61 -6.23
CA ASP A 117 2.71 -0.50 -5.58
C ASP A 117 3.47 0.79 -5.87
N CYS A 118 2.78 1.74 -6.49
CA CYS A 118 3.27 3.10 -6.71
C CYS A 118 2.57 4.06 -5.73
N SER A 119 2.46 3.62 -4.47
CA SER A 119 2.00 4.45 -3.37
C SER A 119 3.11 5.40 -2.90
N GLY A 120 2.78 6.28 -1.96
CA GLY A 120 3.73 7.25 -1.42
C GLY A 120 3.03 8.52 -1.00
N PRO A 121 2.32 9.22 -1.90
CA PRO A 121 1.54 10.39 -1.54
C PRO A 121 0.32 10.02 -0.69
N LEU A 122 0.23 10.59 0.51
CA LEU A 122 -0.82 10.27 1.50
C LEU A 122 -2.13 11.04 1.27
N PHE A 123 -2.45 11.44 0.04
CA PHE A 123 -3.77 11.99 -0.28
C PHE A 123 -4.72 10.94 -0.89
N LEU A 124 -4.33 9.66 -0.89
CA LEU A 124 -5.11 8.55 -1.47
C LEU A 124 -5.60 7.52 -0.43
N LEU A 125 -4.74 7.01 0.48
CA LEU A 125 -5.12 6.16 1.63
C LEU A 125 -4.16 6.34 2.82
N PRO A 126 -4.62 6.16 4.09
CA PRO A 126 -3.98 6.79 5.25
C PRO A 126 -2.98 5.90 6.01
N GLY A 127 -1.77 6.41 6.24
CA GLY A 127 -0.86 5.94 7.28
C GLY A 127 -0.86 6.89 8.48
N LEU A 128 -1.62 6.58 9.53
CA LEU A 128 -1.69 7.41 10.74
C LEU A 128 -0.33 7.40 11.46
N ASN A 129 0.21 8.57 11.76
CA ASN A 129 1.43 8.70 12.55
C ASN A 129 1.16 8.50 14.04
N LYS A 130 2.21 8.18 14.82
CA LYS A 130 2.09 7.98 16.28
C LYS A 130 1.51 9.19 17.02
N ASP A 131 1.72 10.39 16.50
CA ASP A 131 1.21 11.64 17.08
C ASP A 131 -0.28 11.88 16.79
N GLY A 132 -0.92 11.03 15.98
CA GLY A 132 -2.33 11.15 15.62
C GLY A 132 -2.60 11.90 14.31
N GLY A 133 -1.57 12.40 13.63
CA GLY A 133 -1.73 13.10 12.36
C GLY A 133 -1.36 12.26 11.13
N TRP A 134 -1.45 12.89 9.94
CA TRP A 134 -0.98 12.34 8.67
C TRP A 134 -0.03 13.29 7.95
N GLY A 135 1.00 12.71 7.33
CA GLY A 135 2.00 13.44 6.56
C GLY A 135 1.59 13.69 5.11
N LEU A 136 2.48 14.36 4.36
CA LEU A 136 2.34 14.54 2.91
C LEU A 136 2.63 13.23 2.14
N HIS A 137 3.53 12.42 2.69
CA HIS A 137 3.88 11.10 2.19
C HIS A 137 4.08 10.14 3.37
N ILE A 138 4.09 8.84 3.08
CA ILE A 138 4.14 7.77 4.09
C ILE A 138 5.29 7.90 5.10
N GLU A 139 6.45 8.41 4.70
CA GLU A 139 7.61 8.64 5.59
C GLU A 139 7.63 10.02 6.26
N GLY A 140 6.72 10.92 5.89
CA GLY A 140 6.68 12.27 6.39
C GLY A 140 6.16 12.38 7.82
N HIS A 141 6.53 13.48 8.48
CA HIS A 141 5.88 13.90 9.72
C HIS A 141 4.46 14.40 9.43
N SER A 142 3.62 14.45 10.48
CA SER A 142 2.25 14.94 10.36
C SER A 142 2.21 16.40 9.94
N THR A 143 1.31 16.73 9.02
CA THR A 143 1.12 18.10 8.49
C THR A 143 -0.34 18.49 8.58
N MET A 144 -0.64 19.80 8.64
CA MET A 144 -2.03 20.27 8.62
C MET A 144 -2.74 19.85 7.32
N PHE A 145 -2.05 19.90 6.19
CA PHE A 145 -2.57 19.45 4.90
C PHE A 145 -2.92 17.96 4.88
N GLY A 146 -1.94 17.10 5.19
CA GLY A 146 -2.14 15.65 5.22
C GLY A 146 -3.19 15.22 6.24
N THR A 147 -3.14 15.76 7.46
CA THR A 147 -4.08 15.40 8.53
C THR A 147 -5.50 15.84 8.20
N THR A 148 -5.69 17.07 7.71
CA THR A 148 -7.02 17.58 7.37
C THR A 148 -7.64 16.79 6.23
N LEU A 149 -6.91 16.57 5.14
CA LEU A 149 -7.47 15.84 3.99
C LEU A 149 -7.74 14.38 4.32
N ASN A 150 -6.85 13.68 5.04
CA ASN A 150 -7.12 12.29 5.42
C ASN A 150 -8.31 12.18 6.37
N TYR A 151 -8.44 13.08 7.36
CA TYR A 151 -9.59 13.10 8.24
C TYR A 151 -10.90 13.31 7.45
N VAL A 152 -10.94 14.30 6.56
CA VAL A 152 -12.14 14.57 5.73
C VAL A 152 -12.44 13.40 4.79
N THR A 153 -11.45 12.83 4.12
CA THR A 153 -11.63 11.64 3.26
C THR A 153 -12.20 10.47 4.05
N LEU A 154 -11.67 10.18 5.24
CA LEU A 154 -12.18 9.12 6.11
C LEU A 154 -13.64 9.38 6.52
N ARG A 155 -13.99 10.64 6.86
CA ARG A 155 -15.37 11.03 7.15
C ARG A 155 -16.30 10.82 5.95
N LEU A 156 -15.84 11.12 4.73
CA LEU A 156 -16.63 10.96 3.50
C LEU A 156 -16.88 9.50 3.13
N ILE A 157 -15.92 8.60 3.41
CA ILE A 157 -16.09 7.15 3.18
C ILE A 157 -16.84 6.44 4.32
N GLY A 158 -17.37 7.19 5.30
CA GLY A 158 -18.28 6.69 6.32
C GLY A 158 -17.69 6.46 7.72
N GLU A 159 -16.39 6.71 7.94
CA GLU A 159 -15.80 6.59 9.28
C GLU A 159 -16.39 7.64 10.21
N GLY A 160 -16.95 7.22 11.34
CA GLY A 160 -17.46 8.06 12.42
C GLY A 160 -16.40 8.99 13.05
N PRO A 161 -16.80 10.06 13.77
CA PRO A 161 -15.85 10.93 14.45
C PRO A 161 -15.02 10.22 15.54
N ASN A 162 -15.50 9.09 16.05
CA ASN A 162 -14.86 8.30 17.10
C ASN A 162 -14.55 6.86 16.66
N SER A 163 -14.49 6.60 15.34
CA SER A 163 -14.19 5.27 14.78
C SER A 163 -12.70 5.10 14.43
N GLY A 164 -12.37 4.01 13.71
CA GLY A 164 -11.01 3.71 13.29
C GLY A 164 -10.06 3.40 14.45
N ASP A 165 -10.54 2.73 15.50
CA ASP A 165 -9.74 2.42 16.70
C ASP A 165 -9.09 3.68 17.33
N GLY A 166 -9.90 4.75 17.41
CA GLY A 166 -9.48 6.06 17.93
C GLY A 166 -8.65 6.90 16.95
N ALA A 167 -8.39 6.43 15.73
CA ALA A 167 -7.68 7.22 14.71
C ALA A 167 -8.40 8.53 14.37
N MET A 168 -9.73 8.50 14.26
CA MET A 168 -10.52 9.68 13.91
C MET A 168 -10.51 10.73 15.01
N GLU A 169 -10.62 10.30 16.27
CA GLU A 169 -10.50 11.21 17.41
C GLU A 169 -9.12 11.85 17.49
N LYS A 170 -8.05 11.04 17.37
CA LYS A 170 -6.67 11.54 17.37
C LYS A 170 -6.41 12.53 16.25
N GLY A 171 -6.89 12.22 15.04
CA GLY A 171 -6.80 13.11 13.88
C GLY A 171 -7.48 14.45 14.10
N ARG A 172 -8.71 14.42 14.62
CA ARG A 172 -9.47 15.63 14.95
C ARG A 172 -8.74 16.46 16.01
N ASN A 173 -8.29 15.84 17.11
CA ASN A 173 -7.60 16.54 18.18
C ASN A 173 -6.29 17.15 17.68
N TRP A 174 -5.52 16.40 16.88
CA TRP A 174 -4.28 16.90 16.27
C TRP A 174 -4.50 18.19 15.46
N ILE A 175 -5.58 18.25 14.67
CA ILE A 175 -5.98 19.42 13.89
C ILE A 175 -6.37 20.59 14.81
N LEU A 176 -7.26 20.35 15.78
CA LEU A 176 -7.80 21.39 16.65
C LEU A 176 -6.73 22.03 17.53
N GLU A 177 -5.84 21.23 18.11
CA GLU A 177 -4.74 21.68 18.96
C GLU A 177 -3.72 22.56 18.22
N ARG A 178 -3.70 22.50 16.87
CA ARG A 178 -2.76 23.25 16.01
C ARG A 178 -3.43 24.39 15.24
N GLY A 179 -4.52 24.92 15.78
CA GLY A 179 -5.22 26.09 15.23
C GLY A 179 -6.24 25.77 14.12
N GLY A 180 -6.47 24.48 13.84
CA GLY A 180 -7.51 24.04 12.93
C GLY A 180 -7.14 24.07 11.44
N ALA A 181 -8.09 23.62 10.61
CA ALA A 181 -7.91 23.45 9.17
C ALA A 181 -7.58 24.74 8.40
N ILE A 182 -7.78 25.92 8.99
CA ILE A 182 -7.44 27.22 8.36
C ILE A 182 -5.94 27.35 8.05
N TYR A 183 -5.08 26.62 8.77
CA TYR A 183 -3.64 26.57 8.56
C TYR A 183 -3.20 25.54 7.50
N THR A 184 -4.14 24.91 6.78
CA THR A 184 -3.80 24.05 5.65
C THR A 184 -3.20 24.85 4.49
N THR A 185 -2.47 24.17 3.60
CA THR A 185 -1.83 24.76 2.42
C THR A 185 -2.88 25.24 1.41
N SER A 186 -2.47 26.04 0.41
CA SER A 186 -3.37 26.50 -0.65
C SER A 186 -4.10 25.35 -1.37
N TRP A 187 -3.42 24.23 -1.60
CA TRP A 187 -4.03 23.01 -2.15
C TRP A 187 -5.09 22.41 -1.22
N GLY A 188 -4.85 22.43 0.10
CA GLY A 188 -5.85 21.99 1.06
C GLY A 188 -7.09 22.87 1.03
N LYS A 189 -6.90 24.19 0.99
CA LYS A 189 -8.01 25.16 0.88
C LYS A 189 -8.82 24.93 -0.39
N PHE A 190 -8.13 24.73 -1.52
CA PHE A 190 -8.77 24.41 -2.79
C PHE A 190 -9.71 23.20 -2.68
N TRP A 191 -9.22 22.06 -2.16
CA TRP A 191 -10.05 20.86 -1.98
C TRP A 191 -11.22 21.05 -1.01
N LEU A 192 -10.97 21.71 0.12
CA LEU A 192 -12.01 21.96 1.12
C LEU A 192 -13.13 22.85 0.59
N THR A 193 -12.84 23.82 -0.29
CA THR A 193 -13.88 24.65 -0.92
C THR A 193 -14.85 23.79 -1.73
N PHE A 194 -14.39 22.78 -2.47
CA PHE A 194 -15.28 21.89 -3.21
C PHE A 194 -16.05 20.94 -2.27
N LEU A 195 -15.37 20.36 -1.29
CA LEU A 195 -16.00 19.37 -0.40
C LEU A 195 -17.06 20.01 0.49
N PHE A 196 -16.83 21.21 1.02
CA PHE A 196 -17.82 21.96 1.80
C PHE A 196 -18.89 22.65 0.95
N ALA A 197 -18.74 22.67 -0.38
CA ALA A 197 -19.82 23.08 -1.29
C ALA A 197 -20.79 21.93 -1.62
N ILE A 198 -20.43 20.68 -1.29
CA ILE A 198 -21.18 19.46 -1.61
C ILE A 198 -21.85 18.84 -0.35
N ILE A 199 -21.45 19.28 0.85
CA ILE A 199 -22.02 18.88 2.15
C ILE A 199 -22.89 20.01 2.69
#